data_AF-A0A0R2LCW4-F1
#
_entry.id   AF-A0A0R2LCW4-F1
#
_cell.length_a   1.000
_cell.length_b   1.000
_cell.length_c   1.000
_cell.angle_alpha   90.00
_cell.angle_beta   90.00
_cell.angle_gamma   90.00
#
_symmetry.space_group_name_H-M   'P 1'
#
loop_
_entity.id
_entity.type
_entity.pdbx_description
1 polymer ?
#
loop_
_entity_poly.entity_id
_entity_poly.type
_entity_poly.pdbx_seq_one_letter_code
_entity_poly.pdbx_strand_id
1 'polypeptide(L)'
;MVALGGNAILSKDASAKAQQKAVKTTCESLVEFVKNDQDLIITHGNGPQVGNLLLQQAAADSEKNPALPLDTCGAMTEGSIGYWFQNSMKEVMLKEGINKQVVTLITQTIVDKDDPAFEDPTKPIGPFYTENEVPALQADHPDWTIVEDSGRGYRRVVPSPKPVEINEYPAIEAVSAAGVIPIVAGGGGIPVVKDGDRLIGKEAVIDKDFGASKIAQLVNADKLIILTSVGGVYYNFGKPNQTEVFDVGVDEIQTHIDNEEFAKGSMMPKVQAAVAFVRATGKPAVIGALDDVKEIIAGDKGTIIHK
;
A
#
# COMPACT_ATOMS: atom_id res chain seq x y z
N MET A 1 -7.21 -4.37 10.34
CA MET A 1 -6.80 -3.82 9.03
C MET A 1 -5.46 -4.44 8.63
N VAL A 2 -5.34 -4.99 7.42
CA VAL A 2 -4.08 -5.54 6.89
C VAL A 2 -3.65 -4.77 5.63
N ALA A 3 -2.44 -4.22 5.65
CA ALA A 3 -1.82 -3.52 4.52
C ALA A 3 -0.76 -4.39 3.85
N LEU A 4 -0.95 -4.68 2.57
CA LEU A 4 -0.12 -5.63 1.83
C LEU A 4 0.99 -4.95 1.02
N GLY A 5 2.22 -5.44 1.24
CA GLY A 5 3.46 -5.26 0.48
C GLY A 5 3.38 -5.38 -1.05
N GLY A 6 4.39 -4.87 -1.75
CA GLY A 6 4.55 -5.19 -3.19
C GLY A 6 4.83 -6.68 -3.43
N ASN A 7 5.47 -7.35 -2.47
CA ASN A 7 5.71 -8.79 -2.43
C ASN A 7 4.42 -9.64 -2.36
N ALA A 8 3.29 -9.04 -1.98
CA ALA A 8 2.00 -9.74 -1.97
C ALA A 8 1.42 -9.97 -3.37
N ILE A 9 1.88 -9.23 -4.38
CA ILE A 9 1.32 -9.24 -5.74
C ILE A 9 2.40 -9.52 -6.77
N LEU A 10 3.54 -8.82 -6.71
CA LEU A 10 4.54 -8.87 -7.75
C LEU A 10 5.58 -9.95 -7.47
N SER A 11 5.77 -10.84 -8.45
CA SER A 11 6.91 -11.75 -8.54
C SER A 11 7.98 -11.18 -9.49
N LYS A 12 9.15 -11.82 -9.64
CA LYS A 12 10.12 -11.42 -10.68
C LYS A 12 9.52 -11.42 -12.11
N ASP A 13 8.44 -12.18 -12.31
CA ASP A 13 7.62 -12.17 -13.52
C ASP A 13 6.39 -11.25 -13.33
N ALA A 14 6.24 -10.27 -14.23
CA ALA A 14 5.15 -9.30 -14.24
C ALA A 14 3.87 -9.81 -14.93
N SER A 15 3.86 -11.05 -15.45
CA SER A 15 2.68 -11.63 -16.08
C SER A 15 1.50 -11.75 -15.12
N ALA A 16 0.27 -11.61 -15.63
CA ALA A 16 -0.94 -11.77 -14.83
C ALA A 16 -0.98 -13.15 -14.13
N LYS A 17 -0.51 -14.20 -14.80
CA LYS A 17 -0.43 -15.56 -14.23
C LYS A 17 0.48 -15.62 -13.00
N ALA A 18 1.65 -14.98 -13.06
CA ALA A 18 2.57 -14.97 -11.94
C ALA A 18 2.05 -14.10 -10.78
N GLN A 19 1.46 -12.95 -11.08
CA GLN A 19 0.87 -12.08 -10.06
C GLN A 19 -0.33 -12.74 -9.37
N GLN A 20 -1.22 -13.39 -10.12
CA GLN A 20 -2.34 -14.17 -9.56
C GLN A 20 -1.85 -15.32 -8.66
N LYS A 21 -0.73 -15.97 -9.01
CA LYS A 21 -0.12 -16.99 -8.16
C LYS A 21 0.39 -16.39 -6.84
N ALA A 22 1.07 -15.24 -6.89
CA ALA A 22 1.55 -14.55 -5.69
C ALA A 22 0.40 -14.06 -4.79
N VAL A 23 -0.65 -13.50 -5.39
CA VAL A 23 -1.89 -13.12 -4.70
C VAL A 23 -2.54 -14.32 -4.01
N LYS A 24 -2.57 -15.48 -4.67
CA LYS A 24 -3.10 -16.72 -4.07
C LYS A 24 -2.30 -17.15 -2.83
N THR A 25 -0.97 -17.18 -2.90
CA THR A 25 -0.11 -17.47 -1.75
C THR A 25 -0.32 -16.47 -0.61
N THR A 26 -0.52 -15.19 -0.94
CA THR A 26 -0.90 -14.18 0.05
C THR A 26 -2.24 -14.52 0.70
N CYS A 27 -3.26 -14.88 -0.08
CA CYS A 27 -4.58 -15.26 0.45
C CYS A 27 -4.52 -16.51 1.33
N GLU A 28 -3.66 -17.48 1.02
CA GLU A 28 -3.39 -18.67 1.85
C GLU A 28 -2.83 -18.29 3.23
N SER A 29 -2.15 -17.15 3.35
CA SER A 29 -1.72 -16.61 4.65
C SER A 29 -2.85 -15.81 5.32
N LEU A 30 -3.55 -14.96 4.56
CA LEU A 30 -4.61 -14.10 5.09
C LEU A 30 -5.83 -14.86 5.61
N VAL A 31 -6.11 -16.06 5.10
CA VAL A 31 -7.22 -16.89 5.61
C VAL A 31 -7.05 -17.26 7.08
N GLU A 32 -5.82 -17.23 7.62
CA GLU A 32 -5.56 -17.50 9.04
C GLU A 32 -6.22 -16.46 9.95
N PHE A 33 -6.33 -15.18 9.52
CA PHE A 33 -7.13 -14.20 10.27
C PHE A 33 -8.59 -14.63 10.38
N VAL A 34 -9.17 -15.09 9.27
CA VAL A 34 -10.57 -15.52 9.21
C VAL A 34 -10.80 -16.81 10.01
N LYS A 35 -9.84 -17.75 10.00
CA LYS A 35 -9.88 -18.99 10.80
C LYS A 35 -9.82 -18.72 12.30
N ASN A 36 -9.22 -17.60 12.71
CA ASN A 36 -9.15 -17.15 14.09
C ASN A 36 -10.30 -16.18 14.45
N ASP A 37 -11.40 -16.19 13.67
CA ASP A 37 -12.60 -15.37 13.87
C ASP A 37 -12.33 -13.86 13.95
N GLN A 38 -11.32 -13.39 13.21
CA GLN A 38 -10.99 -11.97 13.11
C GLN A 38 -11.62 -11.34 11.87
N ASP A 39 -12.18 -10.14 12.04
CA ASP A 39 -12.64 -9.33 10.92
C ASP A 39 -11.45 -8.75 10.16
N LEU A 40 -11.49 -8.92 8.83
CA LEU A 40 -10.40 -8.60 7.94
C LEU A 40 -10.82 -7.52 6.94
N ILE A 41 -10.06 -6.43 6.91
CA ILE A 41 -10.09 -5.40 5.87
C ILE A 41 -8.71 -5.41 5.21
N ILE A 42 -8.67 -5.49 3.88
CA ILE A 42 -7.44 -5.64 3.10
C ILE A 42 -7.19 -4.36 2.30
N THR A 43 -5.96 -3.89 2.31
CA THR A 43 -5.45 -2.95 1.30
C THR A 43 -4.13 -3.45 0.72
N HIS A 44 -3.73 -2.91 -0.42
CA HIS A 44 -2.53 -3.35 -1.13
C HIS A 44 -1.83 -2.19 -1.82
N GLY A 45 -0.56 -2.37 -2.20
CA GLY A 45 0.14 -1.45 -3.11
C GLY A 45 -0.22 -1.71 -4.58
N ASN A 46 0.17 -0.79 -5.46
CA ASN A 46 -0.01 -0.93 -6.92
C ASN A 46 1.21 -0.43 -7.73
N GLY A 47 2.32 -0.04 -7.09
CA GLY A 47 3.41 0.71 -7.75
C GLY A 47 3.92 0.12 -9.08
N PRO A 48 4.28 -1.18 -9.13
CA PRO A 48 4.66 -1.82 -10.38
C PRO A 48 3.52 -1.91 -11.41
N GLN A 49 2.29 -2.17 -10.94
CA GLN A 49 1.11 -2.35 -11.80
C GLN A 49 0.67 -1.04 -12.45
N VAL A 50 0.57 0.04 -11.67
CA VAL A 50 0.20 1.37 -12.17
C VAL A 50 1.28 1.92 -13.09
N GLY A 51 2.54 1.62 -12.77
CA GLY A 51 3.68 1.95 -13.60
C GLY A 51 3.68 1.26 -14.97
N ASN A 52 3.42 -0.05 -15.01
CA ASN A 52 3.27 -0.76 -16.29
C ASN A 52 2.05 -0.26 -17.08
N LEU A 53 0.96 0.08 -16.41
CA LEU A 53 -0.22 0.63 -17.06
C LEU A 53 0.07 2.01 -17.67
N LEU A 54 0.82 2.87 -16.99
CA LEU A 54 1.25 4.15 -17.54
C LEU A 54 2.14 4.00 -18.78
N LEU A 55 3.02 2.99 -18.81
CA LEU A 55 3.77 2.67 -20.03
C LEU A 55 2.87 2.26 -21.18
N GLN A 56 1.81 1.50 -20.90
CA GLN A 56 0.83 1.14 -21.91
C GLN A 56 0.04 2.36 -22.40
N GLN A 57 -0.32 3.29 -21.50
CA GLN A 57 -0.96 4.55 -21.88
C GLN A 57 -0.05 5.37 -22.79
N ALA A 58 1.21 5.58 -22.40
CA ALA A 58 2.18 6.34 -23.20
C ALA A 58 2.45 5.71 -24.57
N ALA A 59 2.59 4.37 -24.63
CA ALA A 59 2.86 3.66 -25.88
C ALA A 59 1.70 3.68 -26.88
N ALA A 60 0.46 3.87 -26.41
CA ALA A 60 -0.73 3.85 -27.23
C ALA A 60 -1.40 5.23 -27.39
N ASP A 61 -0.77 6.28 -26.86
CA ASP A 61 -1.30 7.64 -26.87
C ASP A 61 -1.48 8.18 -28.29
N SER A 62 -2.68 8.67 -28.60
CA SER A 62 -3.04 9.27 -29.88
C SER A 62 -4.37 10.01 -29.77
N GLU A 63 -4.72 10.85 -30.76
CA GLU A 63 -6.04 11.50 -30.81
C GLU A 63 -7.22 10.51 -30.74
N LYS A 64 -7.03 9.27 -31.22
CA LYS A 64 -8.07 8.21 -31.20
C LYS A 64 -8.05 7.38 -29.91
N ASN A 65 -6.96 7.41 -29.16
CA ASN A 65 -6.76 6.64 -27.95
C ASN A 65 -5.87 7.44 -26.98
N PRO A 66 -6.41 8.52 -26.38
CA PRO A 66 -5.62 9.39 -25.53
C PRO A 66 -5.22 8.66 -24.25
N ALA A 67 -3.98 8.87 -23.82
CA ALA A 67 -3.46 8.35 -22.57
C ALA A 67 -4.31 8.82 -21.38
N LEU A 68 -4.67 7.87 -20.51
CA LEU A 68 -5.39 8.17 -19.29
C LEU A 68 -4.45 8.71 -18.20
N PRO A 69 -4.92 9.67 -17.38
CA PRO A 69 -4.13 10.24 -16.30
C PRO A 69 -3.88 9.22 -15.18
N LEU A 70 -2.88 9.52 -14.34
CA LEU A 70 -2.40 8.61 -13.29
C LEU A 70 -3.49 8.21 -12.27
N ASP A 71 -4.38 9.12 -11.89
CA ASP A 71 -5.50 8.83 -10.98
C ASP A 71 -6.45 7.77 -11.58
N THR A 72 -6.76 7.89 -12.88
CA THR A 72 -7.57 6.91 -13.60
C THR A 72 -6.83 5.57 -13.74
N CYS A 73 -5.52 5.60 -14.00
CA CYS A 73 -4.69 4.39 -13.98
C CYS A 73 -4.69 3.75 -12.58
N GLY A 74 -4.70 4.55 -11.52
CA GLY A 74 -4.90 4.10 -10.14
C GLY A 74 -6.20 3.30 -10.00
N ALA A 75 -7.32 3.85 -10.45
CA ALA A 75 -8.63 3.18 -10.44
C ALA A 75 -8.62 1.85 -11.21
N MET A 76 -7.96 1.79 -12.38
CA MET A 76 -7.80 0.55 -13.14
C MET A 76 -6.99 -0.52 -12.38
N THR A 77 -5.99 -0.09 -11.60
CA THR A 77 -5.22 -1.02 -10.76
C THR A 77 -6.00 -1.51 -9.54
N GLU A 78 -6.90 -0.71 -8.97
CA GLU A 78 -7.82 -1.20 -7.93
C GLU A 78 -8.71 -2.31 -8.49
N GLY A 79 -9.29 -2.11 -9.68
CA GLY A 79 -10.13 -3.13 -10.32
C GLY A 79 -9.38 -4.41 -10.66
N SER A 80 -8.19 -4.30 -11.28
CA SER A 80 -7.42 -5.49 -11.71
C SER A 80 -6.84 -6.28 -10.53
N ILE A 81 -6.24 -5.61 -9.55
CA ILE A 81 -5.64 -6.28 -8.38
C ILE A 81 -6.73 -6.76 -7.42
N GLY A 82 -7.76 -5.95 -7.17
CA GLY A 82 -8.90 -6.33 -6.35
C GLY A 82 -9.63 -7.54 -6.91
N TYR A 83 -9.80 -7.63 -8.24
CA TYR A 83 -10.30 -8.85 -8.89
C TYR A 83 -9.47 -10.09 -8.54
N TRP A 84 -8.14 -10.01 -8.60
CA TRP A 84 -7.27 -11.15 -8.26
C TRP A 84 -7.42 -11.55 -6.79
N PHE A 85 -7.38 -10.59 -5.86
CA PHE A 85 -7.55 -10.87 -4.43
C PHE A 85 -8.93 -11.43 -4.11
N GLN A 86 -10.00 -10.81 -4.65
CA GLN A 86 -11.36 -11.26 -4.42
C GLN A 86 -11.57 -12.70 -4.89
N ASN A 87 -11.06 -13.04 -6.09
CA ASN A 87 -11.14 -14.39 -6.63
C ASN A 87 -10.33 -15.39 -5.78
N SER A 88 -9.07 -15.08 -5.47
CA SER A 88 -8.19 -15.96 -4.70
C SER A 88 -8.64 -16.14 -3.26
N MET A 89 -9.06 -15.09 -2.57
CA MET A 89 -9.53 -15.17 -1.20
C MET A 89 -10.81 -16.01 -1.10
N LYS A 90 -11.74 -15.88 -2.05
CA LYS A 90 -12.93 -16.76 -2.11
C LYS A 90 -12.54 -18.22 -2.32
N GLU A 91 -11.62 -18.51 -3.26
CA GLU A 91 -11.14 -19.87 -3.52
C GLU A 91 -10.51 -20.49 -2.26
N VAL A 92 -9.61 -19.76 -1.59
CA VAL A 92 -8.91 -20.24 -0.38
C VAL A 92 -9.89 -20.47 0.77
N MET A 93 -10.80 -19.53 1.04
CA MET A 93 -11.80 -19.71 2.10
C MET A 93 -12.69 -20.93 1.85
N LEU A 94 -13.15 -21.15 0.61
CA LEU A 94 -13.98 -22.32 0.29
C LEU A 94 -13.24 -23.64 0.51
N LYS A 95 -11.92 -23.71 0.27
CA LYS A 95 -11.09 -24.89 0.56
C LYS A 95 -10.99 -25.19 2.05
N GLU A 96 -10.99 -24.15 2.87
CA GLU A 96 -11.01 -24.26 4.34
C GLU A 96 -12.44 -24.44 4.90
N GLY A 97 -13.45 -24.61 4.05
CA GLY A 97 -14.85 -24.76 4.46
C GLY A 97 -15.52 -23.46 4.94
N ILE A 98 -14.91 -22.31 4.68
CA ILE A 98 -15.40 -20.98 5.08
C ILE A 98 -16.18 -20.34 3.93
N ASN A 99 -17.44 -19.97 4.19
CA ASN A 99 -18.30 -19.30 3.22
C ASN A 99 -18.59 -17.84 3.58
N LYS A 100 -17.53 -17.00 3.62
CA LYS A 100 -17.65 -15.53 3.70
C LYS A 100 -17.64 -14.89 2.31
N GLN A 101 -18.15 -13.68 2.21
CA GLN A 101 -18.08 -12.85 1.00
C GLN A 101 -16.83 -11.97 1.03
N VAL A 102 -16.32 -11.64 -0.15
CA VAL A 102 -15.19 -10.71 -0.35
C VAL A 102 -15.60 -9.74 -1.45
N VAL A 103 -15.34 -8.44 -1.26
CA VAL A 103 -15.70 -7.42 -2.23
C VAL A 103 -14.57 -6.40 -2.38
N THR A 104 -14.27 -6.02 -3.62
CA THR A 104 -13.41 -4.88 -3.92
C THR A 104 -14.24 -3.62 -4.05
N LEU A 105 -13.84 -2.55 -3.34
CA LEU A 105 -14.46 -1.24 -3.44
C LEU A 105 -13.48 -0.27 -4.08
N ILE A 106 -13.91 0.38 -5.18
CA ILE A 106 -13.19 1.52 -5.72
C ILE A 106 -13.17 2.61 -4.65
N THR A 107 -11.99 3.14 -4.34
CA THR A 107 -11.78 4.01 -3.19
C THR A 107 -11.11 5.31 -3.60
N GLN A 108 -11.73 6.44 -3.28
CA GLN A 108 -11.17 7.77 -3.42
C GLN A 108 -10.59 8.24 -2.08
N THR A 109 -9.35 8.67 -2.11
CA THR A 109 -8.64 9.20 -0.95
C THR A 109 -8.47 10.71 -1.13
N ILE A 110 -9.09 11.45 -0.22
CA ILE A 110 -9.04 12.90 -0.20
C ILE A 110 -7.68 13.33 0.34
N VAL A 111 -7.02 14.22 -0.39
CA VAL A 111 -5.74 14.82 -0.04
C VAL A 111 -5.86 16.35 0.02
N ASP A 112 -4.91 17.01 0.69
CA ASP A 112 -4.86 18.46 0.70
C ASP A 112 -4.43 18.96 -0.69
N LYS A 113 -5.15 19.94 -1.25
CA LYS A 113 -4.82 20.56 -2.54
C LYS A 113 -3.50 21.33 -2.50
N ASP A 114 -3.10 21.78 -1.31
CA ASP A 114 -1.91 22.57 -1.07
C ASP A 114 -0.80 21.71 -0.41
N ASP A 115 -0.90 20.37 -0.50
CA ASP A 115 0.14 19.45 0.02
C ASP A 115 1.48 19.71 -0.71
N PRO A 116 2.58 19.99 0.03
CA PRO A 116 3.89 20.24 -0.57
C PRO A 116 4.41 19.12 -1.46
N ALA A 117 3.92 17.88 -1.30
CA ALA A 117 4.31 16.75 -2.13
C ALA A 117 3.93 16.92 -3.62
N PHE A 118 3.03 17.85 -3.97
CA PHE A 118 2.75 18.21 -5.35
C PHE A 118 3.88 19.00 -6.01
N GLU A 119 4.68 19.73 -5.22
CA GLU A 119 5.83 20.49 -5.71
C GLU A 119 7.14 19.67 -5.64
N ASP A 120 7.22 18.68 -4.74
CA ASP A 120 8.38 17.80 -4.55
C ASP A 120 8.01 16.30 -4.70
N PRO A 121 7.96 15.76 -5.93
CA PRO A 121 7.56 14.38 -6.18
C PRO A 121 8.66 13.40 -5.74
N THR A 122 8.31 12.47 -4.87
CA THR A 122 9.28 11.51 -4.28
C THR A 122 8.88 10.05 -4.44
N LYS A 123 7.65 9.73 -4.86
CA LYS A 123 7.17 8.34 -4.92
C LYS A 123 7.57 7.68 -6.22
N PRO A 124 8.44 6.66 -6.21
CA PRO A 124 8.84 6.01 -7.45
C PRO A 124 7.72 5.09 -7.96
N ILE A 125 7.46 5.13 -9.27
CA ILE A 125 6.50 4.30 -10.01
C ILE A 125 7.15 3.71 -11.28
N GLY A 126 6.51 2.73 -11.94
CA GLY A 126 7.06 2.18 -13.19
C GLY A 126 8.16 1.14 -12.99
N PRO A 127 8.69 0.59 -14.11
CA PRO A 127 9.84 -0.30 -14.09
C PRO A 127 11.12 0.44 -13.74
N PHE A 128 12.20 -0.32 -13.51
CA PHE A 128 13.54 0.21 -13.37
C PHE A 128 14.17 0.43 -14.74
N TYR A 129 14.81 1.60 -14.89
CA TYR A 129 15.63 1.96 -16.03
C TYR A 129 17.11 1.96 -15.64
N THR A 130 17.98 1.75 -16.61
CA THR A 130 19.42 1.94 -16.49
C THR A 130 19.77 3.43 -16.64
N GLU A 131 20.95 3.83 -16.14
CA GLU A 131 21.44 5.21 -16.27
C GLU A 131 21.49 5.68 -17.73
N ASN A 132 21.83 4.78 -18.65
CA ASN A 132 21.93 5.08 -20.08
C ASN A 132 20.58 5.31 -20.76
N GLU A 133 19.47 4.83 -20.18
CA GLU A 133 18.11 5.03 -20.72
C GLU A 133 17.51 6.37 -20.30
N VAL A 134 17.98 6.96 -19.19
CA VAL A 134 17.44 8.21 -18.63
C VAL A 134 17.44 9.37 -19.63
N PRO A 135 18.49 9.63 -20.42
CA PRO A 135 18.49 10.75 -21.36
C PRO A 135 17.41 10.63 -22.45
N ALA A 136 17.14 9.42 -22.94
CA ALA A 136 16.10 9.18 -23.93
C ALA A 136 14.70 9.37 -23.33
N LEU A 137 14.48 8.83 -22.13
CA LEU A 137 13.22 8.99 -21.39
C LEU A 137 12.93 10.47 -21.10
N GLN A 138 13.93 11.25 -20.72
CA GLN A 138 13.76 12.68 -20.46
C GLN A 138 13.48 13.47 -21.75
N ALA A 139 14.01 13.03 -22.89
CA ALA A 139 13.74 13.66 -24.18
C ALA A 139 12.30 13.37 -24.65
N ASP A 140 11.83 12.14 -24.47
CA ASP A 140 10.47 11.71 -24.84
C ASP A 140 9.40 12.22 -23.87
N HIS A 141 9.77 12.39 -22.59
CA HIS A 141 8.89 12.86 -21.51
C HIS A 141 9.54 13.98 -20.69
N PRO A 142 9.60 15.21 -21.22
CA PRO A 142 10.29 16.33 -20.56
C PRO A 142 9.72 16.71 -19.19
N ASP A 143 8.48 16.34 -18.90
CA ASP A 143 7.76 16.58 -17.66
C ASP A 143 8.03 15.53 -16.57
N TRP A 144 8.64 14.40 -16.92
CA TRP A 144 8.95 13.36 -15.94
C TRP A 144 10.13 13.76 -15.07
N THR A 145 9.98 13.54 -13.77
CA THR A 145 11.10 13.54 -12.83
C THR A 145 11.57 12.09 -12.67
N ILE A 146 12.85 11.83 -12.96
CA ILE A 146 13.46 10.50 -12.87
C ILE A 146 14.58 10.56 -11.83
N VAL A 147 14.55 9.63 -10.86
CA VAL A 147 15.53 9.57 -9.77
C VAL A 147 16.13 8.17 -9.62
N GLU A 148 17.30 8.10 -9.00
CA GLU A 148 17.94 6.85 -8.57
C GLU A 148 17.15 6.22 -7.41
N ASP A 149 16.88 4.91 -7.46
CA ASP A 149 16.11 4.16 -6.45
C ASP A 149 16.96 3.08 -5.77
N SER A 150 17.79 3.51 -4.82
CA SER A 150 18.47 2.67 -3.83
C SER A 150 19.40 1.61 -4.42
N GLY A 151 20.17 1.97 -5.46
CA GLY A 151 21.11 1.13 -6.18
C GLY A 151 20.46 0.16 -7.17
N ARG A 152 19.15 0.23 -7.38
CA ARG A 152 18.40 -0.72 -8.23
C ARG A 152 18.18 -0.20 -9.66
N GLY A 153 18.59 1.03 -9.94
CA GLY A 153 18.36 1.73 -11.20
C GLY A 153 17.55 3.01 -10.99
N TYR A 154 16.99 3.52 -12.08
CA TYR A 154 16.29 4.81 -12.14
C TYR A 154 14.80 4.59 -12.33
N ARG A 155 13.97 5.46 -11.75
CA ARG A 155 12.50 5.38 -11.84
C ARG A 155 11.87 6.75 -11.91
N ARG A 156 10.72 6.84 -12.60
CA ARG A 156 9.85 8.01 -12.57
C ARG A 156 9.31 8.20 -11.15
N VAL A 157 9.35 9.43 -10.64
CA VAL A 157 8.68 9.81 -9.39
C VAL A 157 7.45 10.67 -9.64
N VAL A 158 6.49 10.54 -8.73
CA VAL A 158 5.23 11.30 -8.74
C VAL A 158 4.93 11.84 -7.34
N PRO A 159 4.04 12.84 -7.23
CA PRO A 159 3.59 13.36 -5.94
C PRO A 159 3.07 12.26 -5.02
N SER A 160 3.31 12.43 -3.71
CA SER A 160 2.92 11.49 -2.65
C SER A 160 2.25 12.18 -1.47
N PRO A 161 1.13 12.89 -1.69
CA PRO A 161 0.45 13.64 -0.64
C PRO A 161 -0.10 12.73 0.45
N LYS A 162 -0.29 13.29 1.65
CA LYS A 162 -0.81 12.52 2.79
C LYS A 162 -2.33 12.37 2.69
N PRO A 163 -2.88 11.20 3.07
CA PRO A 163 -4.32 11.00 3.10
C PRO A 163 -4.97 11.79 4.23
N VAL A 164 -5.91 12.67 3.88
CA VAL A 164 -6.71 13.44 4.83
C VAL A 164 -7.93 12.63 5.26
N GLU A 165 -8.67 12.10 4.29
CA GLU A 165 -9.93 11.37 4.50
C GLU A 165 -10.12 10.30 3.41
N ILE A 166 -10.97 9.32 3.66
CA ILE A 166 -11.34 8.27 2.71
C ILE A 166 -12.83 8.47 2.39
N ASN A 167 -13.18 8.77 1.15
CA ASN A 167 -14.55 9.15 0.81
C ASN A 167 -15.54 8.00 1.08
N GLU A 168 -15.17 6.77 0.74
CA GLU A 168 -16.01 5.58 0.88
C GLU A 168 -15.95 4.92 2.28
N TYR A 169 -15.32 5.53 3.29
CA TYR A 169 -15.19 4.91 4.62
C TYR A 169 -16.52 4.41 5.23
N PRO A 170 -17.67 5.11 5.09
CA PRO A 170 -18.93 4.62 5.66
C PRO A 170 -19.40 3.33 4.99
N ALA A 171 -19.13 3.18 3.69
CA ALA A 171 -19.43 1.95 2.96
C ALA A 171 -18.50 0.81 3.38
N ILE A 172 -17.22 1.11 3.60
CA ILE A 172 -16.23 0.13 4.10
C ILE A 172 -16.67 -0.40 5.47
N GLU A 173 -17.07 0.49 6.38
CA GLU A 173 -17.59 0.12 7.71
C GLU A 173 -18.83 -0.75 7.60
N ALA A 174 -19.82 -0.36 6.79
CA ALA A 174 -21.05 -1.13 6.59
C ALA A 174 -20.79 -2.53 6.01
N VAL A 175 -19.88 -2.65 5.04
CA VAL A 175 -19.48 -3.93 4.45
C VAL A 175 -18.79 -4.81 5.48
N SER A 176 -17.84 -4.26 6.25
CA SER A 176 -17.15 -4.99 7.31
C SER A 176 -18.13 -5.47 8.40
N ALA A 177 -19.05 -4.61 8.84
CA ALA A 177 -20.07 -4.94 9.84
C ALA A 177 -21.03 -6.05 9.39
N ALA A 178 -21.20 -6.23 8.07
CA ALA A 178 -21.97 -7.33 7.49
C ALA A 178 -21.19 -8.67 7.43
N GLY A 179 -19.97 -8.73 7.95
CA GLY A 179 -19.11 -9.93 7.91
C GLY A 179 -18.52 -10.22 6.53
N VAL A 180 -18.56 -9.23 5.62
CA VAL A 180 -17.92 -9.27 4.31
C VAL A 180 -16.49 -8.75 4.45
N ILE A 181 -15.54 -9.31 3.72
CA ILE A 181 -14.14 -8.87 3.70
C ILE A 181 -13.96 -7.82 2.60
N PRO A 182 -13.83 -6.51 2.93
CA PRO A 182 -13.55 -5.49 1.92
C PRO A 182 -12.07 -5.45 1.54
N ILE A 183 -11.81 -5.31 0.23
CA ILE A 183 -10.53 -4.93 -0.36
C ILE A 183 -10.66 -3.49 -0.83
N VAL A 184 -9.85 -2.59 -0.28
CA VAL A 184 -10.04 -1.13 -0.37
C VAL A 184 -8.72 -0.38 -0.58
N ALA A 185 -8.82 0.83 -1.11
CA ALA A 185 -7.71 1.75 -1.33
C ALA A 185 -6.49 1.07 -1.97
N GLY A 186 -6.72 0.38 -3.08
CA GLY A 186 -5.64 -0.25 -3.83
C GLY A 186 -4.64 0.80 -4.31
N GLY A 187 -3.39 0.69 -3.90
CA GLY A 187 -2.38 1.73 -4.16
C GLY A 187 -2.46 2.95 -3.25
N GLY A 188 -3.19 2.88 -2.13
CA GLY A 188 -3.47 4.03 -1.27
C GLY A 188 -4.77 4.77 -1.60
N GLY A 189 -5.50 4.32 -2.62
CA GLY A 189 -6.73 4.93 -3.13
C GLY A 189 -6.48 6.00 -4.18
N ILE A 190 -7.53 6.32 -4.94
CA ILE A 190 -7.49 7.30 -6.03
C ILE A 190 -7.36 8.71 -5.42
N PRO A 191 -6.28 9.46 -5.70
CA PRO A 191 -6.07 10.77 -5.10
C PRO A 191 -7.09 11.77 -5.65
N VAL A 192 -7.84 12.41 -4.75
CA VAL A 192 -8.79 13.47 -5.09
C VAL A 192 -8.65 14.66 -4.16
N VAL A 193 -8.94 15.85 -4.66
CA VAL A 193 -9.08 17.07 -3.86
C VAL A 193 -10.54 17.52 -3.85
N LYS A 194 -11.00 18.10 -2.74
CA LYS A 194 -12.32 18.73 -2.65
C LYS A 194 -12.27 20.13 -3.28
N ASP A 195 -13.18 20.39 -4.23
CA ASP A 195 -13.43 21.70 -4.82
C ASP A 195 -14.94 22.00 -4.75
N GLY A 196 -15.37 22.68 -3.69
CA GLY A 196 -16.78 22.81 -3.34
C GLY A 196 -17.42 21.43 -3.15
N ASP A 197 -18.47 21.14 -3.92
CA ASP A 197 -19.21 19.88 -3.89
C ASP A 197 -18.64 18.81 -4.86
N ARG A 198 -17.44 19.04 -5.42
CA ARG A 198 -16.81 18.15 -6.39
C ARG A 198 -15.55 17.52 -5.83
N LEU A 199 -15.31 16.28 -6.23
CA LEU A 199 -14.01 15.61 -6.09
C LEU A 199 -13.30 15.66 -7.44
N ILE A 200 -12.08 16.18 -7.45
CA ILE A 200 -11.24 16.30 -8.65
C ILE A 200 -10.03 15.39 -8.50
N GLY A 201 -9.88 14.46 -9.43
CA GLY A 201 -8.71 13.58 -9.51
C GLY A 201 -7.41 14.35 -9.63
N LYS A 202 -6.36 13.87 -8.95
CA LYS A 202 -5.01 14.43 -9.00
C LYS A 202 -4.01 13.33 -9.33
N GLU A 203 -3.08 13.64 -10.23
CA GLU A 203 -2.01 12.72 -10.60
C GLU A 203 -0.98 12.62 -9.47
N ALA A 204 -1.22 11.67 -8.57
CA ALA A 204 -0.38 11.36 -7.44
C ALA A 204 -0.49 9.88 -7.08
N VAL A 205 0.40 9.39 -6.23
CA VAL A 205 0.26 8.06 -5.60
C VAL A 205 0.37 8.24 -4.10
N ILE A 206 -0.69 7.88 -3.40
CA ILE A 206 -0.73 7.96 -1.95
C ILE A 206 0.07 6.80 -1.38
N ASP A 207 0.81 7.04 -0.30
CA ASP A 207 1.46 5.95 0.38
C ASP A 207 0.41 5.02 1.00
N LYS A 208 0.38 3.78 0.51
CA LYS A 208 -0.59 2.76 0.93
C LYS A 208 -0.59 2.51 2.44
N ASP A 209 0.54 2.66 3.14
CA ASP A 209 0.62 2.33 4.57
C ASP A 209 -0.06 3.46 5.36
N PHE A 210 0.12 4.72 4.94
CA PHE A 210 -0.66 5.85 5.43
C PHE A 210 -2.15 5.76 5.06
N GLY A 211 -2.47 5.34 3.83
CA GLY A 211 -3.86 5.09 3.42
C GLY A 211 -4.51 4.03 4.31
N ALA A 212 -3.80 2.93 4.57
CA ALA A 212 -4.25 1.88 5.48
C ALA A 212 -4.46 2.38 6.91
N SER A 213 -3.51 3.18 7.42
CA SER A 213 -3.58 3.80 8.74
C SER A 213 -4.79 4.71 8.86
N LYS A 214 -5.07 5.53 7.83
CA LYS A 214 -6.24 6.41 7.81
C LYS A 214 -7.55 5.63 7.79
N ILE A 215 -7.66 4.59 6.96
CA ILE A 215 -8.85 3.71 6.95
C ILE A 215 -9.02 3.05 8.32
N ALA A 216 -7.96 2.49 8.89
CA ALA A 216 -8.00 1.82 10.19
C ALA A 216 -8.46 2.75 11.32
N GLN A 217 -8.07 4.03 11.29
CA GLN A 217 -8.59 5.05 12.20
C GLN A 217 -10.09 5.28 12.01
N LEU A 218 -10.54 5.47 10.76
CA LEU A 218 -11.94 5.79 10.43
C LEU A 218 -12.90 4.65 10.76
N VAL A 219 -12.51 3.41 10.53
CA VAL A 219 -13.32 2.21 10.82
C VAL A 219 -13.09 1.66 12.24
N ASN A 220 -12.37 2.40 13.08
CA ASN A 220 -12.02 2.02 14.45
C ASN A 220 -11.45 0.59 14.58
N ALA A 221 -10.56 0.20 13.66
CA ALA A 221 -9.97 -1.15 13.65
C ALA A 221 -9.21 -1.44 14.95
N ASP A 222 -9.27 -2.68 15.46
CA ASP A 222 -8.58 -3.07 16.70
C ASP A 222 -7.07 -3.15 16.57
N LYS A 223 -6.59 -3.37 15.34
CA LYS A 223 -5.17 -3.48 15.02
C LYS A 223 -4.93 -3.07 13.57
N LEU A 224 -3.84 -2.34 13.35
CA LEU A 224 -3.25 -2.14 12.02
C LEU A 224 -2.08 -3.12 11.85
N ILE A 225 -2.11 -3.94 10.80
CA ILE A 225 -1.02 -4.87 10.48
C ILE A 225 -0.46 -4.49 9.11
N ILE A 226 0.83 -4.20 9.05
CA ILE A 226 1.55 -3.89 7.81
C ILE A 226 2.44 -5.08 7.48
N LEU A 227 2.07 -5.81 6.42
CA LEU A 227 2.83 -6.98 5.95
C LEU A 227 3.83 -6.57 4.87
N THR A 228 5.09 -6.90 5.11
CA THR A 228 6.24 -6.54 4.25
C THR A 228 7.09 -7.78 3.93
N SER A 229 8.27 -7.58 3.35
CA SER A 229 9.22 -8.64 2.99
C SER A 229 10.26 -8.96 4.07
N VAL A 230 10.21 -8.26 5.20
CA VAL A 230 11.12 -8.44 6.35
C VAL A 230 10.31 -8.77 7.60
N GLY A 231 10.90 -9.52 8.53
CA GLY A 231 10.23 -10.03 9.73
C GLY A 231 9.74 -8.95 10.70
N GLY A 232 10.29 -7.73 10.63
CA GLY A 232 9.91 -6.60 11.48
C GLY A 232 10.76 -5.36 11.23
N VAL A 233 10.76 -4.47 12.21
CA VAL A 233 11.58 -3.27 12.31
C VAL A 233 12.90 -3.62 13.00
N TYR A 234 13.99 -3.02 12.53
CA TYR A 234 15.31 -3.18 13.13
C TYR A 234 15.92 -1.80 13.35
N TYR A 235 16.52 -1.59 14.52
CA TYR A 235 17.47 -0.50 14.72
C TYR A 235 18.82 -0.88 14.12
N ASN A 236 19.53 0.11 13.57
CA ASN A 236 20.84 -0.11 12.92
C ASN A 236 20.79 -1.18 11.80
N PHE A 237 19.71 -1.21 11.02
CA PHE A 237 19.53 -2.20 9.95
C PHE A 237 20.75 -2.26 9.00
N GLY A 238 21.23 -3.47 8.74
CA GLY A 238 22.40 -3.75 7.91
C GLY A 238 23.76 -3.50 8.57
N LYS A 239 23.82 -3.06 9.84
CA LYS A 239 25.08 -2.82 10.58
C LYS A 239 25.40 -3.98 11.53
N PRO A 240 26.67 -4.13 11.98
CA PRO A 240 27.05 -5.18 12.94
C PRO A 240 26.29 -5.14 14.27
N ASN A 241 25.77 -3.98 14.66
CA ASN A 241 24.97 -3.76 15.87
C ASN A 241 23.45 -3.70 15.58
N GLN A 242 23.00 -4.30 14.47
CA GLN A 242 21.58 -4.42 14.15
C GLN A 242 20.84 -5.11 15.31
N THR A 243 19.70 -4.53 15.71
CA THR A 243 18.85 -5.08 16.77
C THR A 243 17.41 -5.13 16.27
N GLU A 244 16.75 -6.28 16.45
CA GLU A 244 15.33 -6.45 16.14
C GLU A 244 14.47 -5.76 17.20
N VAL A 245 13.45 -5.03 16.74
CA VAL A 245 12.47 -4.38 17.60
C VAL A 245 11.25 -5.29 17.65
N PHE A 246 11.01 -5.94 18.79
CA PHE A 246 9.87 -6.85 18.93
C PHE A 246 8.64 -6.12 19.50
N ASP A 247 8.83 -5.34 20.55
CA ASP A 247 7.77 -4.62 21.27
C ASP A 247 8.32 -3.24 21.66
N VAL A 248 7.61 -2.17 21.31
CA VAL A 248 8.09 -0.79 21.47
C VAL A 248 6.96 0.21 21.68
N GLY A 249 7.19 1.16 22.60
CA GLY A 249 6.30 2.28 22.82
C GLY A 249 6.42 3.36 21.74
N VAL A 250 5.31 4.03 21.45
CA VAL A 250 5.21 5.02 20.37
C VAL A 250 6.18 6.20 20.51
N ASP A 251 6.54 6.58 21.74
CA ASP A 251 7.47 7.70 21.99
C ASP A 251 8.94 7.31 21.79
N GLU A 252 9.31 6.05 22.07
CA GLU A 252 10.65 5.54 21.79
C GLU A 252 10.87 5.50 20.28
N ILE A 253 9.99 4.83 19.54
CA ILE A 253 10.16 4.68 18.09
C ILE A 253 10.03 6.02 17.35
N GLN A 254 9.30 6.99 17.90
CA GLN A 254 9.26 8.36 17.37
C GLN A 254 10.64 9.02 17.42
N THR A 255 11.43 8.78 18.48
CA THR A 255 12.80 9.31 18.57
C THR A 255 13.67 8.80 17.42
N HIS A 256 13.52 7.53 17.04
CA HIS A 256 14.23 6.94 15.90
C HIS A 256 13.73 7.47 14.54
N ILE A 257 12.44 7.80 14.43
CA ILE A 257 11.90 8.50 13.25
C ILE A 257 12.52 9.89 13.12
N ASP A 258 12.56 10.66 14.21
CA ASP A 258 13.06 12.03 14.24
C ASP A 258 14.57 12.10 13.94
N ASN A 259 15.31 11.06 14.32
CA ASN A 259 16.73 10.88 13.99
C ASN A 259 16.98 10.34 12.57
N GLU A 260 15.93 10.16 11.76
CA GLU A 260 15.99 9.61 10.41
C GLU A 260 16.68 8.21 10.31
N GLU A 261 16.52 7.36 11.33
CA GLU A 261 17.24 6.08 11.41
C GLU A 261 16.63 4.96 10.54
N PHE A 262 15.45 5.20 9.96
CA PHE A 262 14.78 4.28 9.05
C PHE A 262 14.93 4.70 7.57
N ALA A 263 14.98 3.73 6.66
CA ALA A 263 15.09 4.02 5.23
C ALA A 263 13.82 4.70 4.67
N LYS A 264 13.98 5.90 4.09
CA LYS A 264 12.91 6.79 3.59
C LYS A 264 11.98 6.14 2.56
N GLY A 265 12.50 5.27 1.69
CA GLY A 265 11.72 4.61 0.64
C GLY A 265 11.04 3.28 1.03
N SER A 266 11.24 2.79 2.25
CA SER A 266 10.76 1.45 2.65
C SER A 266 10.21 1.39 4.06
N MET A 267 11.06 1.42 5.09
CA MET A 267 10.65 1.20 6.48
C MET A 267 10.11 2.47 7.14
N MET A 268 10.66 3.65 6.82
CA MET A 268 10.23 4.92 7.39
C MET A 268 8.70 5.17 7.25
N PRO A 269 8.09 5.07 6.05
CA PRO A 269 6.64 5.29 5.93
C PRO A 269 5.80 4.27 6.70
N LYS A 270 6.29 3.02 6.87
CA LYS A 270 5.59 1.98 7.64
C LYS A 270 5.53 2.33 9.11
N VAL A 271 6.68 2.68 9.67
CA VAL A 271 6.79 3.06 11.08
C VAL A 271 6.00 4.32 11.35
N GLN A 272 6.09 5.34 10.48
CA GLN A 272 5.29 6.56 10.61
C GLN A 272 3.79 6.30 10.53
N ALA A 273 3.33 5.46 9.60
CA ALA A 273 1.92 5.11 9.48
C ALA A 273 1.40 4.33 10.70
N ALA A 274 2.21 3.42 11.25
CA ALA A 274 1.92 2.67 12.46
C ALA A 274 1.83 3.59 13.69
N VAL A 275 2.81 4.49 13.86
CA VAL A 275 2.81 5.51 14.91
C VAL A 275 1.58 6.42 14.80
N ALA A 276 1.22 6.86 13.60
CA ALA A 276 0.04 7.70 13.38
C ALA A 276 -1.25 6.98 13.81
N PHE A 277 -1.39 5.68 13.52
CA PHE A 277 -2.52 4.87 13.97
C PHE A 277 -2.56 4.74 15.49
N VAL A 278 -1.44 4.40 16.12
CA VAL A 278 -1.33 4.20 17.57
C VAL A 278 -1.63 5.50 18.31
N ARG A 279 -1.09 6.64 17.87
CA ARG A 279 -1.36 7.95 18.49
C ARG A 279 -2.83 8.35 18.35
N ALA A 280 -3.44 8.10 17.20
CA ALA A 280 -4.83 8.49 16.95
C ALA A 280 -5.85 7.63 17.69
N THR A 281 -5.59 6.33 17.84
CA THR A 281 -6.59 5.37 18.35
C THR A 281 -6.26 4.82 19.74
N GLY A 282 -4.99 4.87 20.15
CA GLY A 282 -4.48 4.15 21.33
C GLY A 282 -4.39 2.63 21.15
N LYS A 283 -4.69 2.11 19.95
CA LYS A 283 -4.69 0.67 19.63
C LYS A 283 -3.35 0.27 18.99
N PRO A 284 -2.91 -0.99 19.12
CA PRO A 284 -1.60 -1.42 18.66
C PRO A 284 -1.50 -1.54 17.14
N ALA A 285 -0.31 -1.29 16.61
CA ALA A 285 0.06 -1.61 15.23
C ALA A 285 1.13 -2.71 15.20
N VAL A 286 1.16 -3.50 14.12
CA VAL A 286 2.17 -4.54 13.92
C VAL A 286 2.80 -4.39 12.54
N ILE A 287 4.13 -4.50 12.46
CA ILE A 287 4.88 -4.57 11.20
C ILE A 287 5.60 -5.91 11.16
N GLY A 288 5.37 -6.73 10.13
CA GLY A 288 6.01 -8.04 10.02
C GLY A 288 5.95 -8.65 8.63
N ALA A 289 6.43 -9.88 8.49
CA ALA A 289 6.45 -10.57 7.20
C ALA A 289 5.13 -11.28 6.91
N LEU A 290 4.80 -11.41 5.62
CA LEU A 290 3.64 -12.20 5.17
C LEU A 290 3.73 -13.67 5.60
N ASP A 291 4.93 -14.24 5.58
CA ASP A 291 5.16 -15.64 5.94
C ASP A 291 4.97 -15.90 7.44
N ASP A 292 4.98 -14.84 8.26
CA ASP A 292 4.87 -14.88 9.72
C ASP A 292 3.43 -14.60 10.21
N VAL A 293 2.41 -14.61 9.34
CA VAL A 293 1.04 -14.21 9.70
C VAL A 293 0.47 -15.01 10.88
N LYS A 294 0.75 -16.31 10.97
CA LYS A 294 0.27 -17.16 12.08
C LYS A 294 0.88 -16.72 13.40
N GLU A 295 2.19 -16.47 13.40
CA GLU A 295 2.95 -16.01 14.55
C GLU A 295 2.59 -14.57 14.92
N ILE A 296 2.30 -13.69 13.95
CA ILE A 296 1.79 -12.33 14.17
C ILE A 296 0.41 -12.36 14.85
N ILE A 297 -0.46 -13.30 14.45
CA ILE A 297 -1.77 -13.50 15.11
C ILE A 297 -1.58 -13.97 16.56
N ALA A 298 -0.63 -14.89 16.79
CA ALA A 298 -0.28 -15.39 18.12
C ALA A 298 0.41 -14.34 19.01
N GLY A 299 1.05 -13.33 18.40
CA GLY A 299 1.83 -12.30 19.09
C GLY A 299 3.30 -12.70 19.31
N ASP A 300 3.80 -13.68 18.55
CA ASP A 300 5.14 -14.25 18.69
C ASP A 300 6.16 -13.69 17.67
N LYS A 301 5.69 -12.98 16.64
CA LYS A 301 6.54 -12.35 15.61
C LYS A 301 5.99 -10.99 15.17
N GLY A 302 6.86 -10.24 14.49
CA GLY A 302 6.60 -8.87 14.07
C GLY A 302 6.95 -7.87 15.16
N THR A 303 7.10 -6.61 14.75
CA THR A 303 7.26 -5.49 15.66
C THR A 303 5.89 -4.98 16.09
N ILE A 304 5.59 -5.05 17.37
CA ILE A 304 4.40 -4.47 18.00
C ILE A 304 4.72 -3.05 18.43
N ILE A 305 3.98 -2.08 17.91
CA ILE A 305 4.05 -0.68 18.32
C ILE A 305 2.79 -0.38 19.11
N HIS A 306 2.97 0.05 20.36
CA HIS A 306 1.87 0.35 21.28
C HIS A 306 1.98 1.77 21.85
N LYS A 307 0.92 2.21 22.55
CA LYS A 307 0.87 3.52 23.17
C LYS A 307 1.91 3.68 24.27
#